data_AF-A0A9D7KLF3-F1
#
_entry.id   AF-A0A9D7KLF3-F1
#
_cell.length_a   1.000
_cell.length_b   1.000
_cell.length_c   1.000
_cell.angle_alpha   90.00
_cell.angle_beta   90.00
_cell.angle_gamma   90.00
#
_symmetry.space_group_name_H-M   'P 1'
#
loop_
_entity.id
_entity.type
_entity.pdbx_description
1 polymer ?
#
loop_
_entity_poly.entity_id
_entity_poly.type
_entity_poly.pdbx_seq_one_letter_code
_entity_poly.pdbx_strand_id
1 'polypeptide(L)' 'MVEGVKCYKTLDLVAGLTSNLIICVKPERAALLVKEAAILGFTSVWLPTRFRSKEATENGVAAGIHVVSGNVS' A
#
# COMPACT_ATOMS: atom_id res chain seq x y z
N MET A 1 1.43 -19.28 0.62
CA MET A 1 0.22 -19.07 -0.20
C MET A 1 -0.94 -18.86 0.75
N VAL A 2 -1.92 -18.05 0.37
CA VAL A 2 -3.18 -17.88 1.09
C VAL A 2 -4.28 -18.18 0.08
N GLU A 3 -5.13 -19.16 0.38
CA GLU A 3 -6.24 -19.56 -0.52
C GLU A 3 -5.79 -19.85 -1.97
N GLY A 4 -4.62 -20.48 -2.15
CA GLY A 4 -4.05 -20.75 -3.47
C GLY A 4 -3.34 -19.55 -4.14
N VAL A 5 -3.41 -18.36 -3.55
CA VAL A 5 -2.70 -17.16 -4.04
C VAL A 5 -1.26 -17.16 -3.52
N LYS A 6 -0.30 -16.96 -4.43
CA LYS A 6 1.12 -16.89 -4.10
C LYS A 6 1.42 -15.64 -3.28
N CYS A 7 2.11 -15.82 -2.16
CA CYS A 7 2.57 -14.72 -1.33
C CYS A 7 4.02 -14.39 -1.69
N TYR A 8 4.29 -13.11 -1.88
CA TYR A 8 5.63 -12.61 -2.16
C TYR A 8 6.20 -11.93 -0.92
N LYS A 9 7.53 -11.90 -0.79
CA LYS A 9 8.21 -11.26 0.34
C LYS A 9 8.33 -9.74 0.16
N THR A 10 8.34 -9.28 -1.07
CA THR A 10 8.67 -7.91 -1.48
C THR A 10 7.72 -7.43 -2.58
N LEU A 11 7.53 -6.10 -2.69
CA LEU A 11 6.57 -5.50 -3.62
C LEU A 11 7.06 -5.50 -5.07
N ASP A 12 8.36 -5.53 -5.32
CA ASP A 12 8.97 -5.56 -6.66
C ASP A 12 8.52 -6.79 -7.47
N LEU A 13 8.31 -7.93 -6.80
CA LEU A 13 7.84 -9.17 -7.44
C LEU A 13 6.41 -9.09 -7.99
N VAL A 14 5.67 -8.03 -7.66
CA VAL A 14 4.33 -7.76 -8.17
C VAL A 14 4.22 -6.40 -8.87
N ALA A 15 5.32 -5.66 -9.00
CA ALA A 15 5.35 -4.39 -9.72
C ALA A 15 4.99 -4.63 -11.20
N GLY A 16 4.14 -3.75 -11.76
CA GLY A 16 3.64 -3.87 -13.13
C GLY A 16 2.52 -4.91 -13.33
N LEU A 17 2.27 -5.80 -12.36
CA LEU A 17 1.12 -6.72 -12.41
C LEU A 17 -0.18 -6.02 -11.95
N THR A 18 -0.05 -4.97 -11.15
CA THR A 18 -1.15 -4.13 -10.68
C THR A 18 -0.64 -2.73 -10.37
N SER A 19 -1.54 -1.74 -10.43
CA SER A 19 -1.28 -0.36 -10.07
C SER A 19 -1.85 0.03 -8.69
N ASN A 20 -2.54 -0.91 -8.03
CA ASN A 20 -3.28 -0.69 -6.79
C ASN A 20 -2.79 -1.62 -5.67
N LEU A 21 -2.72 -1.09 -4.45
CA LEU A 21 -2.33 -1.84 -3.25
C LEU A 21 -3.33 -1.67 -2.12
N ILE A 22 -3.43 -2.71 -1.31
CA ILE A 22 -4.12 -2.69 -0.01
C ILE A 22 -3.07 -2.93 1.07
N ILE A 23 -2.91 -1.99 2.00
CA ILE A 23 -1.88 -2.09 3.04
C ILE A 23 -2.53 -2.41 4.39
N CYS A 24 -2.36 -3.65 4.84
CA CYS A 24 -2.91 -4.17 6.09
C CYS A 24 -1.82 -4.45 7.14
N VAL A 25 -0.94 -3.49 7.39
CA VAL A 25 0.16 -3.61 8.36
C VAL A 25 0.13 -2.49 9.39
N LYS A 26 0.96 -2.58 10.43
CA LYS A 26 1.07 -1.53 11.44
C LYS A 26 1.42 -0.16 10.81
N PRO A 27 0.93 0.96 11.39
CA PRO A 27 1.09 2.30 10.81
C PRO A 27 2.52 2.71 10.45
N GLU A 28 3.52 2.29 11.26
CA GLU A 28 4.93 2.62 11.06
C GLU A 28 5.48 1.94 9.79
N ARG A 29 5.05 0.69 9.56
CA ARG A 29 5.42 -0.04 8.35
C ARG A 29 4.63 0.43 7.13
N ALA A 30 3.39 0.86 7.31
CA ALA A 30 2.56 1.38 6.22
C ALA A 30 3.22 2.59 5.54
N ALA A 31 3.81 3.50 6.33
CA ALA A 31 4.50 4.68 5.81
C ALA A 31 5.69 4.31 4.89
N LEU A 32 6.46 3.29 5.26
CA LEU A 32 7.57 2.77 4.44
C LEU A 32 7.07 2.13 3.15
N LEU A 33 6.02 1.30 3.24
CA LEU A 33 5.45 0.61 2.08
C LEU A 33 4.82 1.57 1.07
N VAL A 34 4.24 2.69 1.50
CA VAL A 34 3.71 3.71 0.56
C VAL A 34 4.85 4.36 -0.24
N LYS A 35 6.00 4.65 0.39
CA LYS A 35 7.17 5.18 -0.32
C LYS A 35 7.72 4.16 -1.32
N GLU A 36 7.86 2.90 -0.89
CA GLU A 36 8.29 1.80 -1.77
C GLU A 36 7.33 1.64 -2.97
N ALA A 37 6.02 1.69 -2.72
CA ALA A 37 5.02 1.61 -3.76
C ALA A 37 5.16 2.71 -4.81
N ALA A 38 5.48 3.94 -4.42
CA ALA A 38 5.68 5.04 -5.37
C ALA A 38 6.89 4.80 -6.28
N ILE A 39 8.00 4.32 -5.70
CA ILE A 39 9.23 4.00 -6.45
C ILE A 39 8.96 2.89 -7.47
N LEU A 40 8.12 1.91 -7.11
CA LEU A 40 7.78 0.76 -7.95
C LEU A 40 6.66 1.05 -8.97
N GLY A 41 6.16 2.30 -9.04
CA GLY A 41 5.17 2.73 -10.03
C GLY A 41 3.72 2.38 -9.70
N PHE A 42 3.41 2.08 -8.44
CA PHE A 42 2.01 1.97 -8.01
C PHE A 42 1.37 3.36 -7.98
N THR A 43 0.08 3.42 -8.29
CA THR A 43 -0.66 4.68 -8.46
C THR A 43 -1.68 4.92 -7.36
N SER A 44 -2.15 3.86 -6.70
CA SER A 44 -3.12 3.98 -5.61
C SER A 44 -2.86 3.00 -4.48
N VAL A 45 -3.12 3.46 -3.26
CA VAL A 45 -3.04 2.68 -2.03
C VAL A 45 -4.34 2.85 -1.26
N TRP A 46 -4.93 1.75 -0.83
CA TRP A 46 -6.00 1.75 0.15
C TRP A 46 -5.47 1.36 1.53
N LEU A 47 -5.73 2.22 2.51
CA LEU A 47 -5.42 2.04 3.93
C LEU A 47 -6.74 1.79 4.70
N PRO A 48 -7.03 0.54 5.09
CA PRO A 48 -8.19 0.25 5.93
C PRO A 48 -8.11 1.04 7.25
N THR A 49 -9.25 1.45 7.81
CA THR A 49 -9.31 2.30 9.02
C THR A 49 -8.47 1.76 10.19
N ARG A 50 -8.43 0.44 10.39
CA ARG A 50 -7.62 -0.20 11.45
C ARG A 50 -6.11 0.00 11.29
N PHE A 51 -5.66 0.26 10.06
CA PHE A 51 -4.25 0.45 9.69
C PHE A 51 -3.96 1.87 9.21
N ARG A 52 -4.85 2.83 9.51
CA ARG A 52 -4.69 4.23 9.11
C ARG A 52 -3.38 4.78 9.66
N SER A 53 -2.64 5.48 8.81
CA SER A 53 -1.40 6.16 9.16
C SER A 53 -1.39 7.53 8.51
N LYS A 54 -1.28 8.58 9.34
CA LYS A 54 -1.16 9.97 8.87
C LYS A 54 0.09 10.12 8.01
N GLU A 55 1.21 9.60 8.49
CA GLU A 55 2.49 9.63 7.76
C GLU A 55 2.41 8.89 6.43
N ALA A 56 1.77 7.73 6.36
CA ALA A 56 1.58 7.01 5.10
C ALA A 56 0.73 7.82 4.10
N THR A 57 -0.27 8.54 4.60
CA THR A 57 -1.13 9.39 3.76
C THR A 57 -0.32 10.57 3.21
N GLU A 58 0.44 11.26 4.06
CA GLU A 58 1.29 12.39 3.68
C GLU A 58 2.39 11.97 2.70
N ASN A 59 3.05 10.83 2.96
CA ASN A 59 4.05 10.26 2.06
C ASN A 59 3.46 9.91 0.70
N GLY A 60 2.24 9.35 0.66
CA GLY A 60 1.58 9.02 -0.60
C GLY A 60 1.24 10.26 -1.42
N VAL A 61 0.68 11.29 -0.78
CA VAL A 61 0.40 12.58 -1.44
C VAL A 61 1.68 13.20 -1.98
N ALA A 62 2.74 13.25 -1.18
CA ALA A 62 4.03 13.81 -1.60
C ALA A 62 4.68 13.03 -2.76
N ALA A 63 4.41 11.72 -2.85
CA ALA A 63 4.93 10.85 -3.89
C ALA A 63 4.01 10.70 -5.11
N GLY A 64 2.88 11.41 -5.15
CA GLY A 64 1.92 11.36 -6.27
C GLY A 64 1.03 10.10 -6.29
N ILE A 65 0.96 9.35 -5.19
CA ILE A 65 0.05 8.22 -5.04
C ILE A 65 -1.29 8.68 -4.49
N HIS A 66 -2.37 8.17 -5.09
CA HIS A 66 -3.72 8.37 -4.57
C HIS A 66 -3.97 7.44 -3.37
N VAL A 67 -3.97 8.01 -2.15
CA VAL A 67 -4.22 7.28 -0.90
C VAL A 67 -5.69 7.41 -0.50
N VAL A 68 -6.37 6.27 -0.43
CA VAL A 68 -7.76 6.17 0.04
C VAL A 68 -7.75 5.56 1.43
N SER A 69 -8.54 6.09 2.36
CA SER A 69 -8.77 5.46 3.65
C SER A 69 -10.26 5.23 3.89
N GLY A 70 -10.64 4.08 4.43
CA GLY A 70 -12.05 3.75 4.66
C GLY A 70 -12.26 2.43 5.39
N ASN A 71 -13.52 2.20 5.80
CA ASN A 71 -13.98 0.91 6.27
C ASN A 71 -14.42 0.05 5.08
N VAL A 72 -14.19 -1.26 5.18
CA VAL A 72 -14.99 -2.22 4.39
C VAL A 72 -16.34 -2.28 5.10
N SER A 73 -17.34 -1.63 4.51
CA SER A 73 -18.74 -1.77 4.90
C SER A 73 -19.39 -2.91 4.14
#